data_AF-A0A915PRF4-F1
#
_entry.id   AF-A0A915PRF4-F1
#
_cell.length_a   1.000
_cell.length_b   1.000
_cell.length_c   1.000
_cell.angle_alpha   90.00
_cell.angle_beta   90.00
_cell.angle_gamma   90.00
#
_symmetry.space_group_name_H-M   'P 1'
#
loop_
_entity.id
_entity.type
_entity.pdbx_description
1 polymer ?
#
loop_
_entity_poly.entity_id
_entity_poly.type
_entity_poly.pdbx_seq_one_letter_code
_entity_poly.pdbx_strand_id
1 'polypeptide(L)'
;MLDIFPDETPVTAPLERPTQRLSNSNADVRKNSLGVTLDRAKRYGSMRGQELIETVAKVAGRAFTPALSASENPVSVTPTRKLISQWEKDGADLGKIQQELNRLSKCLAQVSGEDEVICSQLMKAKVSSEEEERLLQEHMRLLTEKDAIVRRTEYFNVLEQLREVEDEITKLQHELGSASIIDEVDKTEDDKQKIDKMMNDLVALVNKKDHLSQKLISHEAEDEEMGERDRLTLEAAANFSRGSEQPLSTSKRLITWIRSEINS
;
A
#
# COMPACT_ATOMS: atom_id res chain seq x y z
N MET A 1 57.16 16.03 -48.74
CA MET A 1 56.92 17.40 -48.22
C MET A 1 55.77 17.24 -47.23
N LEU A 2 56.06 16.91 -45.96
CA LEU A 2 56.27 17.86 -44.83
C LEU A 2 55.09 18.84 -44.75
N ASP A 3 54.35 19.06 -43.67
CA ASP A 3 54.38 18.60 -42.28
C ASP A 3 53.16 19.26 -41.56
N ILE A 4 52.62 18.60 -40.53
CA ILE A 4 52.24 19.16 -39.20
C ILE A 4 50.99 20.08 -39.01
N PHE A 5 50.17 19.67 -38.03
CA PHE A 5 49.02 20.33 -37.34
C PHE A 5 49.39 21.65 -36.60
N PRO A 6 48.39 22.48 -36.19
CA PRO A 6 47.80 22.38 -34.82
C PRO A 6 46.27 22.63 -34.82
N ASP A 7 45.42 21.90 -34.08
CA ASP A 7 45.08 21.97 -32.64
C ASP A 7 44.88 23.39 -32.05
N GLU A 8 43.62 23.81 -31.91
CA GLU A 8 43.18 25.01 -31.18
C GLU A 8 41.86 24.68 -30.46
N THR A 9 42.01 24.06 -29.28
CA THR A 9 41.01 24.08 -28.20
C THR A 9 40.89 25.51 -27.64
N PRO A 10 39.69 26.07 -27.42
CA PRO A 10 39.57 27.33 -26.70
C PRO A 10 39.85 27.13 -25.20
N VAL A 11 41.00 27.67 -24.79
CA VAL A 11 41.48 27.86 -23.42
C VAL A 11 40.54 28.80 -22.66
N THR A 12 39.80 28.29 -21.69
CA THR A 12 39.14 29.13 -20.68
C THR A 12 40.16 29.53 -19.62
N ALA A 13 40.41 30.84 -19.51
CA ALA A 13 41.32 31.46 -18.56
C ALA A 13 40.96 31.17 -17.09
N PRO A 14 41.95 31.10 -16.17
CA PRO A 14 41.72 30.86 -14.76
C PRO A 14 41.28 32.15 -14.07
N LEU A 15 40.03 32.23 -13.64
CA LEU A 15 39.56 33.33 -12.81
C LEU A 15 39.88 33.03 -11.34
N GLU A 16 40.50 34.02 -10.71
CA GLU A 16 41.19 33.94 -9.44
C GLU A 16 40.30 33.54 -8.26
N ARG A 17 40.93 32.86 -7.28
CA ARG A 17 40.35 32.59 -5.96
C ARG A 17 40.30 33.90 -5.16
N PRO A 18 39.12 34.41 -4.75
CA PRO A 18 39.05 35.34 -3.65
C PRO A 18 39.21 34.54 -2.35
N THR A 19 40.37 34.69 -1.71
CA THR A 19 40.56 34.25 -0.33
C THR A 19 39.75 35.20 0.57
N GLN A 20 38.45 34.94 0.73
CA GLN A 20 37.64 35.65 1.72
C GLN A 20 37.91 35.07 3.10
N ARG A 21 38.77 35.78 3.83
CA ARG A 21 38.95 35.69 5.27
C ARG A 21 37.64 36.08 5.94
N LEU A 22 36.80 35.10 6.28
CA LEU A 22 35.59 35.35 7.06
C LEU A 22 35.91 35.26 8.55
N SER A 23 35.82 36.42 9.19
CA SER A 23 35.71 36.55 10.64
C SER A 23 34.46 35.79 11.10
N ASN A 24 34.65 34.65 11.74
CA ASN A 24 33.55 33.85 12.26
C ASN A 24 32.98 34.51 13.53
N SER A 25 31.81 35.12 13.40
CA SER A 25 30.96 35.40 14.55
C SER A 25 30.26 34.09 14.96
N ASN A 26 30.19 33.80 16.27
CA ASN A 26 29.54 32.60 16.81
C ASN A 26 28.01 32.53 16.55
N ALA A 27 27.42 33.55 15.92
CA ALA A 27 26.02 33.58 15.53
C ALA A 27 25.79 33.00 14.12
N ASP A 28 26.72 33.21 13.19
CA ASP A 28 26.58 32.75 11.80
C ASP A 28 26.84 31.24 11.64
N VAL A 29 27.74 30.67 12.45
CA VAL A 29 28.01 29.21 12.48
C VAL A 29 26.75 28.41 12.87
N ARG A 30 25.91 28.97 13.74
CA ARG A 30 24.68 28.30 14.22
C ARG A 30 23.58 28.23 13.16
N LYS A 31 23.41 29.27 12.34
CA LYS A 31 22.40 29.28 11.26
C LYS A 31 22.81 28.38 10.10
N ASN A 32 24.09 28.36 9.72
CA ASN A 32 24.56 27.52 8.62
C ASN A 32 24.49 26.02 8.94
N SER A 33 24.77 25.61 10.18
CA SER A 33 24.68 24.19 10.58
C SER A 33 23.25 23.65 10.52
N LEU A 34 22.25 24.43 10.96
CA LEU A 34 20.83 24.05 10.90
C LEU A 34 20.32 23.97 9.46
N GLY A 35 20.80 24.85 8.58
CA GLY A 35 20.47 24.81 7.14
C GLY A 35 20.98 23.52 6.47
N VAL A 36 22.21 23.12 6.76
CA VAL A 36 22.83 21.92 6.15
C VAL A 36 22.18 20.62 6.64
N THR A 37 21.80 20.52 7.92
CA THR A 37 21.13 19.32 8.46
C THR A 37 19.70 19.20 7.98
N LEU A 38 18.96 20.31 7.90
CA LEU A 38 17.60 20.32 7.37
C LEU A 38 17.57 20.01 5.86
N ASP A 39 18.55 20.51 5.10
CA ASP A 39 18.71 20.23 3.67
C ASP A 39 19.10 18.76 3.41
N ARG A 40 19.89 18.15 4.29
CA ARG A 40 20.16 16.70 4.29
C ARG A 40 18.89 15.89 4.54
N ALA A 41 18.05 16.27 5.51
CA ALA A 41 16.79 15.60 5.77
C ALA A 41 15.83 15.67 4.57
N LYS A 42 15.75 16.83 3.91
CA LYS A 42 14.93 17.02 2.71
C LYS A 42 15.39 16.20 1.50
N ARG A 43 16.70 15.96 1.35
CA ARG A 43 17.25 15.16 0.24
C ARG A 43 17.22 13.65 0.47
N TYR A 44 17.37 13.19 1.70
CA TYR A 44 17.54 11.75 2.00
C TYR A 44 16.42 11.15 2.87
N GLY A 45 15.42 11.94 3.29
CA GLY A 45 14.20 11.46 3.95
C GLY A 45 14.37 10.87 5.35
N SER A 46 15.60 10.77 5.88
CA SER A 46 15.87 10.14 7.17
C SER A 46 17.01 10.83 7.91
N MET A 47 16.77 11.21 9.17
CA MET A 47 17.79 11.68 10.11
C MET A 47 18.07 10.59 11.14
N ARG A 48 19.34 10.37 11.49
CA ARG A 48 19.71 9.47 12.58
C ARG A 48 19.18 10.06 13.89
N GLY A 49 18.57 9.25 14.76
CA GLY A 49 17.88 9.73 15.97
C GLY A 49 18.71 10.66 16.87
N GLN A 50 20.04 10.46 16.93
CA GLN A 50 20.96 11.36 17.66
C GLN A 50 21.02 12.77 17.04
N GLU A 51 20.98 12.90 15.72
CA GLU A 51 20.98 14.18 15.01
C GLU A 51 19.64 14.91 15.18
N LEU A 52 18.54 14.17 15.27
CA LEU A 52 17.21 14.72 15.56
C LEU A 52 17.15 15.29 16.97
N ILE A 53 17.62 14.53 17.96
CA ILE A 53 17.65 14.97 19.36
C ILE A 53 18.51 16.23 19.51
N GLU A 54 19.67 16.28 18.86
CA GLU A 54 20.57 17.43 18.91
C GLU A 54 19.95 18.68 18.25
N THR A 55 19.25 18.52 17.12
CA THR A 55 18.57 19.64 16.45
C THR A 55 17.37 20.15 17.25
N VAL A 56 16.55 19.27 17.83
CA VAL A 56 15.43 19.65 18.72
C VAL A 56 15.94 20.37 19.96
N ALA A 57 17.02 19.89 20.59
CA ALA A 57 17.63 20.54 21.75
C ALA A 57 18.19 21.94 21.41
N LYS A 58 18.82 22.09 20.24
CA LYS A 58 19.31 23.39 19.73
C LYS A 58 18.17 24.37 19.43
N VAL A 59 17.06 23.90 18.85
CA VAL A 59 15.86 24.71 18.58
C VAL A 59 15.17 25.15 19.87
N ALA A 60 15.13 24.28 20.88
CA ALA A 60 14.58 24.60 22.20
C ALA A 60 15.49 25.50 23.06
N GLY A 61 16.63 25.96 22.53
CA GLY A 61 17.55 26.87 23.23
C GLY A 61 18.26 26.26 24.45
N ARG A 62 18.24 24.94 24.62
CA ARG A 62 18.96 24.25 25.71
C ARG A 62 20.38 23.91 25.28
N ALA A 63 21.38 24.46 25.98
CA ALA A 63 22.76 24.01 25.87
C ALA A 63 22.92 22.69 26.66
N PHE A 64 23.39 21.63 26.01
CA PHE A 64 23.73 20.36 26.66
C PHE A 64 25.14 20.44 27.27
N THR A 65 25.27 20.07 28.54
CA THR A 65 26.53 19.69 29.17
C THR A 65 26.66 18.16 29.10
N PRO A 66 27.81 17.60 28.69
CA PRO A 66 28.01 16.16 28.76
C PRO A 66 28.50 15.82 30.18
N ALA A 67 27.57 15.48 31.06
CA ALA A 67 27.90 14.86 32.35
C ALA A 67 27.39 13.42 32.35
N LEU A 68 28.34 12.49 32.24
CA LEU A 68 28.16 11.08 32.55
C LEU A 68 27.69 10.95 34.00
N SER A 69 26.52 10.35 34.20
CA SER A 69 26.21 9.59 35.41
C SER A 69 25.18 8.53 35.07
N ALA A 70 25.59 7.27 35.26
CA ALA A 70 24.73 6.11 35.23
C ALA A 70 23.77 6.19 36.42
N SER A 71 22.46 6.18 36.18
CA SER A 71 21.47 5.59 37.09
C SER A 71 20.10 5.58 36.43
N GLU A 72 19.52 4.37 36.38
CA GLU A 72 18.12 4.03 36.11
C GLU A 72 17.54 4.46 34.76
N ASN A 73 17.24 3.47 33.93
CA ASN A 73 16.40 3.59 32.75
C ASN A 73 14.96 3.95 33.16
N PRO A 74 14.42 5.12 32.80
CA PRO A 74 13.07 5.17 32.28
C PRO A 74 13.20 4.94 30.78
N VAL A 75 12.80 3.76 30.31
CA VAL A 75 12.45 3.58 28.90
C VAL A 75 11.29 4.55 28.67
N SER A 76 11.59 5.79 28.26
CA SER A 76 10.58 6.71 27.76
C SER A 76 10.14 6.11 26.45
N VAL A 77 9.14 5.25 26.53
CA VAL A 77 8.37 4.76 25.40
C VAL A 77 7.83 6.01 24.74
N THR A 78 8.52 6.48 23.70
CA THR A 78 7.95 7.42 22.74
C THR A 78 6.62 6.79 22.35
N PRO A 79 5.46 7.43 22.59
CA PRO A 79 4.20 6.87 22.17
C PRO A 79 4.15 6.97 20.65
N THR A 80 4.73 5.98 19.96
CA THR A 80 4.44 5.70 18.57
C THR A 80 2.97 5.28 18.58
N ARG A 81 2.08 6.23 18.30
CA ARG A 81 0.69 5.93 18.01
C ARG A 81 0.73 4.90 16.89
N LYS A 82 0.44 3.63 17.20
CA LYS A 82 0.41 2.57 16.18
C LYS A 82 -0.55 3.03 15.11
N LEU A 83 -0.06 3.18 13.88
CA LEU A 83 -0.93 3.31 12.73
C LEU A 83 -1.65 1.96 12.65
N ILE A 84 -2.88 1.93 13.13
CA ILE A 84 -3.76 0.77 12.98
C ILE A 84 -4.06 0.70 11.48
N SER A 85 -3.69 -0.40 10.85
CA SER A 85 -3.92 -0.62 9.43
C SER A 85 -5.43 -0.57 9.12
N GLN A 86 -5.80 -0.26 7.89
CA GLN A 86 -7.20 -0.14 7.51
C GLN A 86 -7.97 -1.45 7.73
N TRP A 87 -7.36 -2.58 7.37
CA TRP A 87 -7.96 -3.90 7.54
C TRP A 87 -8.10 -4.31 9.01
N GLU A 88 -7.23 -3.86 9.91
CA GLU A 88 -7.39 -4.09 11.36
C GLU A 88 -8.62 -3.37 11.92
N LYS A 89 -9.00 -2.22 11.36
CA LYS A 89 -10.21 -1.50 11.77
C LYS A 89 -11.46 -2.17 11.21
N ASP A 90 -11.42 -2.56 9.94
CA ASP A 90 -12.55 -3.17 9.25
C ASP A 90 -12.84 -4.58 9.78
N GLY A 91 -11.80 -5.31 10.19
CA GLY A 91 -11.88 -6.65 10.78
C GLY A 91 -12.42 -6.72 12.22
N ALA A 92 -12.57 -5.58 12.90
CA ALA A 92 -12.90 -5.56 14.33
C ALA A 92 -14.30 -6.08 14.66
N ASP A 93 -15.25 -5.93 13.72
CA ASP A 93 -16.68 -6.19 13.93
C ASP A 93 -17.21 -7.16 12.88
N LEU A 94 -17.37 -8.44 13.29
CA LEU A 94 -17.87 -9.51 12.43
C LEU A 94 -19.28 -9.21 11.87
N GLY A 95 -20.11 -8.51 12.65
CA GLY A 95 -21.45 -8.13 12.19
C GLY A 95 -21.39 -7.16 11.01
N LYS A 96 -20.46 -6.21 11.03
CA LYS A 96 -20.24 -5.27 9.92
C LYS A 96 -19.67 -5.98 8.68
N ILE A 97 -18.72 -6.90 8.87
CA ILE A 97 -18.16 -7.71 7.77
C ILE A 97 -19.29 -8.46 7.05
N GLN A 98 -20.12 -9.18 7.81
CA GLN A 98 -21.23 -9.94 7.26
C GLN A 98 -22.28 -9.05 6.59
N GLN A 99 -22.54 -7.86 7.16
CA GLN A 99 -23.44 -6.87 6.56
C GLN A 99 -22.91 -6.37 5.21
N GLU A 100 -21.62 -6.04 5.11
CA GLU A 100 -20.99 -5.62 3.86
C GLU A 100 -21.00 -6.75 2.83
N LEU A 101 -20.68 -7.98 3.20
CA LEU A 101 -20.76 -9.14 2.29
C LEU A 101 -22.18 -9.33 1.74
N ASN A 102 -23.20 -9.21 2.58
CA ASN A 102 -24.60 -9.28 2.14
C ASN A 102 -24.98 -8.12 1.21
N ARG A 103 -24.45 -6.91 1.48
CA ARG A 103 -24.66 -5.74 0.62
C ARG A 103 -24.02 -5.96 -0.75
N LEU A 104 -22.77 -6.41 -0.78
CA LEU A 104 -22.02 -6.68 -2.00
C LEU A 104 -22.66 -7.80 -2.82
N SER A 105 -23.14 -8.87 -2.19
CA SER A 105 -23.87 -9.94 -2.87
C SER A 105 -25.13 -9.42 -3.57
N LYS A 106 -25.93 -8.57 -2.90
CA LYS A 106 -27.11 -7.94 -3.51
C LYS A 106 -26.74 -7.00 -4.65
N CYS A 107 -25.71 -6.18 -4.46
CA CYS A 107 -25.21 -5.29 -5.51
C CYS A 107 -24.73 -6.09 -6.73
N LEU A 108 -23.96 -7.16 -6.53
CA LEU A 108 -23.47 -8.01 -7.62
C LEU A 108 -24.62 -8.65 -8.41
N ALA A 109 -25.66 -9.12 -7.71
CA ALA A 109 -26.85 -9.69 -8.34
C ALA A 109 -27.59 -8.64 -9.17
N GLN A 110 -27.75 -7.41 -8.65
CA GLN A 110 -28.36 -6.30 -9.37
C GLN A 110 -27.56 -5.93 -10.63
N VAL A 111 -26.26 -5.66 -10.47
CA VAL A 111 -25.38 -5.24 -11.58
C VAL A 111 -25.28 -6.34 -12.63
N SER A 112 -25.29 -7.61 -12.24
CA SER A 112 -25.32 -8.73 -13.20
C SER A 112 -26.65 -8.81 -13.96
N GLY A 113 -27.78 -8.55 -13.31
CA GLY A 113 -29.08 -8.48 -14.00
C GLY A 113 -29.15 -7.29 -14.97
N GLU A 114 -28.61 -6.13 -14.60
CA GLU A 114 -28.49 -4.98 -15.49
C GLU A 114 -27.61 -5.30 -16.71
N ASP A 115 -26.48 -5.95 -16.48
CA ASP A 115 -25.52 -6.36 -17.52
C ASP A 115 -26.13 -7.35 -18.54
N GLU A 116 -26.90 -8.34 -18.08
CA GLU A 116 -27.64 -9.26 -18.94
C GLU A 116 -28.65 -8.53 -19.85
N VAL A 117 -29.35 -7.52 -19.31
CA VAL A 117 -30.28 -6.68 -20.07
C VAL A 117 -29.52 -5.88 -21.14
N ILE A 118 -28.39 -5.27 -20.78
CA ILE A 118 -27.55 -4.52 -21.72
C ILE A 118 -27.04 -5.43 -22.83
N CYS A 119 -26.51 -6.62 -22.51
CA CYS A 119 -26.05 -7.60 -23.47
C CYS A 119 -27.16 -8.00 -24.45
N SER A 120 -28.37 -8.23 -23.93
CA SER A 120 -29.55 -8.55 -24.74
C SER A 120 -29.96 -7.41 -25.69
N GLN A 121 -29.80 -6.15 -25.27
CA GLN A 121 -30.05 -4.99 -26.12
C GLN A 121 -28.97 -4.85 -27.19
N LEU A 122 -27.72 -5.12 -26.83
CA LEU A 122 -26.54 -5.05 -27.71
C LEU A 122 -26.63 -6.08 -28.86
N MET A 123 -27.16 -7.27 -28.60
CA MET A 123 -27.44 -8.27 -29.65
C MET A 123 -28.48 -7.78 -30.66
N LYS A 124 -29.44 -6.93 -30.24
CA LYS A 124 -30.52 -6.40 -31.08
C LYS A 124 -30.14 -5.08 -31.77
N ALA A 125 -29.15 -4.38 -31.25
CA ALA A 125 -28.71 -3.09 -31.76
C ALA A 125 -28.08 -3.22 -33.16
N LYS A 126 -28.30 -2.19 -33.99
CA LYS A 126 -27.69 -2.12 -35.32
C LYS A 126 -26.20 -1.83 -35.18
N VAL A 127 -25.40 -2.52 -35.98
CA VAL A 127 -23.95 -2.35 -36.02
C VAL A 127 -23.57 -0.91 -36.40
N SER A 128 -22.61 -0.36 -35.68
CA SER A 128 -22.10 1.02 -35.76
C SER A 128 -23.19 2.08 -35.56
N SER A 129 -24.23 1.78 -34.79
CA SER A 129 -25.20 2.79 -34.37
C SER A 129 -24.75 3.50 -33.08
N GLU A 130 -25.17 4.73 -32.89
CA GLU A 130 -24.92 5.50 -31.66
C GLU A 130 -25.48 4.77 -30.42
N GLU A 131 -26.62 4.09 -30.57
CA GLU A 131 -27.20 3.27 -29.50
C GLU A 131 -26.30 2.07 -29.15
N GLU A 132 -25.69 1.40 -30.12
CA GLU A 132 -24.74 0.32 -29.86
C GLU A 132 -23.51 0.85 -29.11
N GLU A 133 -22.97 2.01 -29.49
CA GLU A 133 -21.85 2.64 -28.79
C GLU A 133 -22.21 3.00 -27.34
N ARG A 134 -23.40 3.54 -27.10
CA ARG A 134 -23.92 3.83 -25.76
C ARG A 134 -24.06 2.55 -24.91
N LEU A 135 -24.62 1.49 -25.48
CA LEU A 135 -24.77 0.20 -24.80
C LEU A 135 -23.42 -0.45 -24.48
N LEU A 136 -22.43 -0.33 -25.36
CA LEU A 136 -21.08 -0.85 -25.13
C LEU A 136 -20.34 -0.09 -24.03
N GLN A 137 -20.49 1.23 -23.99
CA GLN A 137 -19.96 2.02 -22.88
C GLN A 137 -20.58 1.60 -21.54
N GLU A 138 -21.90 1.37 -21.52
CA GLU A 138 -22.59 0.94 -20.31
C GLU A 138 -22.18 -0.48 -19.89
N HIS A 139 -22.06 -1.41 -20.83
CA HIS A 139 -21.56 -2.77 -20.57
C HIS A 139 -20.15 -2.73 -19.96
N MET A 140 -19.25 -1.91 -20.52
CA MET A 140 -17.90 -1.74 -19.96
C MET A 140 -17.93 -1.14 -18.56
N ARG A 141 -18.79 -0.15 -18.31
CA ARG A 141 -18.99 0.43 -16.98
C ARG A 141 -19.44 -0.63 -15.97
N LEU A 142 -20.41 -1.48 -16.34
CA LEU A 142 -20.92 -2.56 -15.51
C LEU A 142 -19.86 -3.63 -15.24
N LEU A 143 -19.03 -3.99 -16.23
CA LEU A 143 -17.91 -4.91 -16.02
C LEU A 143 -16.90 -4.38 -15.00
N THR A 144 -16.52 -3.09 -15.11
CA THR A 144 -15.63 -2.45 -14.12
C THR A 144 -16.28 -2.43 -12.73
N GLU A 145 -17.58 -2.17 -12.64
CA GLU A 145 -18.32 -2.21 -11.38
C GLU A 145 -18.36 -3.62 -10.77
N LYS A 146 -18.61 -4.66 -11.58
CA LYS A 146 -18.59 -6.06 -11.13
C LYS A 146 -17.23 -6.45 -10.59
N ASP A 147 -16.16 -6.12 -11.32
CA ASP A 147 -14.79 -6.39 -10.93
C ASP A 147 -14.42 -5.71 -9.60
N ALA A 148 -14.82 -4.44 -9.41
CA ALA A 148 -14.66 -3.73 -8.14
C ALA A 148 -15.44 -4.39 -6.98
N ILE A 149 -16.68 -4.84 -7.23
CA ILE A 149 -17.49 -5.56 -6.24
C ILE A 149 -16.85 -6.89 -5.86
N VAL A 150 -16.31 -7.64 -6.83
CA VAL A 150 -15.65 -8.93 -6.60
C VAL A 150 -14.41 -8.75 -5.73
N ARG A 151 -13.53 -7.78 -6.06
CA ARG A 151 -12.35 -7.48 -5.23
C ARG A 151 -12.73 -7.11 -3.81
N ARG A 152 -13.74 -6.25 -3.65
CA ARG A 152 -14.22 -5.84 -2.32
C ARG A 152 -14.82 -7.02 -1.56
N THR A 153 -15.48 -7.95 -2.24
CA THR A 153 -16.02 -9.18 -1.64
C THR A 153 -14.88 -10.09 -1.17
N GLU A 154 -13.84 -10.26 -1.98
CA GLU A 154 -12.65 -11.03 -1.59
C GLU A 154 -11.96 -10.44 -0.35
N TYR A 155 -11.79 -9.12 -0.30
CA TYR A 155 -11.26 -8.43 0.88
C TYR A 155 -12.04 -8.78 2.16
N PHE A 156 -13.37 -8.62 2.14
CA PHE A 156 -14.20 -8.93 3.32
C PHE A 156 -14.22 -10.43 3.66
N ASN A 157 -14.15 -11.33 2.67
CA ASN A 157 -14.03 -12.77 2.91
C ASN A 157 -12.70 -13.12 3.62
N VAL A 158 -11.61 -12.42 3.31
CA VAL A 158 -10.32 -12.60 4.00
C VAL A 158 -10.40 -12.08 5.43
N LEU A 159 -11.07 -10.95 5.67
CA LEU A 159 -11.33 -10.43 7.02
C LEU A 159 -12.17 -11.40 7.87
N GLU A 160 -13.21 -11.99 7.30
CA GLU A 160 -14.05 -12.98 7.98
C GLU A 160 -13.25 -14.22 8.40
N GLN A 161 -12.45 -14.77 7.47
CA GLN A 161 -11.55 -15.89 7.77
C GLN A 161 -10.49 -15.55 8.81
N LEU A 162 -9.95 -14.33 8.77
CA LEU A 162 -8.97 -13.87 9.75
C LEU A 162 -9.61 -13.88 11.15
N ARG A 163 -10.84 -13.39 11.26
CA ARG A 163 -11.56 -13.36 12.53
C ARG A 163 -11.86 -14.76 13.06
N GLU A 164 -12.29 -15.68 12.20
CA GLU A 164 -12.50 -17.08 12.56
C GLU A 164 -11.20 -17.71 13.11
N VAL A 165 -10.06 -17.48 12.44
CA VAL A 165 -8.76 -17.97 12.89
C VAL A 165 -8.33 -17.36 14.23
N GLU A 166 -8.60 -16.07 14.46
CA GLU A 166 -8.30 -15.42 15.74
C GLU A 166 -9.13 -15.98 16.90
N ASP A 167 -10.42 -16.26 16.65
CA ASP A 167 -11.31 -16.89 17.63
C ASP A 167 -10.87 -18.33 17.91
N GLU A 168 -10.46 -19.10 16.89
CA GLU A 168 -9.89 -20.45 17.03
C GLU A 168 -8.59 -20.46 17.82
N ILE A 169 -7.67 -19.52 17.55
CA ILE A 169 -6.42 -19.35 18.31
C ILE A 169 -6.74 -19.09 19.78
N THR A 170 -7.66 -18.15 20.06
CA THR A 170 -8.02 -17.77 21.43
C THR A 170 -8.62 -18.96 22.18
N LYS A 171 -9.50 -19.72 21.53
CA LYS A 171 -10.10 -20.94 22.09
C LYS A 171 -9.04 -22.01 22.37
N LEU A 172 -8.14 -22.26 21.43
CA LEU A 172 -7.10 -23.28 21.56
C LEU A 172 -6.07 -22.90 22.64
N GLN A 173 -5.71 -21.61 22.76
CA GLN A 173 -4.88 -21.10 23.84
C GLN A 173 -5.53 -21.30 25.21
N HIS A 174 -6.83 -21.05 25.34
CA HIS A 174 -7.57 -21.30 26.57
C HIS A 174 -7.61 -22.79 26.93
N GLU A 175 -7.86 -23.67 25.95
CA GLU A 175 -7.85 -25.12 26.17
C GLU A 175 -6.44 -25.61 26.55
N LEU A 176 -5.39 -25.10 25.89
CA LEU A 176 -4.00 -25.46 26.18
C LEU A 176 -3.60 -25.02 27.59
N GLY A 177 -3.99 -23.81 27.99
CA GLY A 177 -3.80 -23.32 29.36
C GLY A 177 -4.51 -24.20 30.39
N SER A 178 -5.74 -24.63 30.09
CA SER A 178 -6.51 -25.53 30.96
C SER A 178 -5.87 -26.93 31.07
N ALA A 179 -5.38 -27.48 29.96
CA ALA A 179 -4.70 -28.78 29.91
C ALA A 179 -3.32 -28.73 30.60
N SER A 180 -2.63 -27.59 30.55
CA SER A 180 -1.31 -27.42 31.15
C SER A 180 -1.32 -27.18 32.66
N ILE A 181 -2.49 -26.92 33.27
CA ILE A 181 -2.64 -26.73 34.73
C ILE A 181 -2.53 -28.07 35.49
N ILE A 182 -2.70 -29.21 34.82
CA ILE A 182 -2.47 -30.54 35.39
C ILE A 182 -0.98 -30.65 35.77
N ASP A 183 -0.69 -31.04 37.02
CA ASP A 183 0.67 -31.11 37.55
C ASP A 183 1.53 -32.07 36.71
N GLU A 184 2.81 -31.75 36.49
CA GLU A 184 3.72 -32.54 35.63
C GLU A 184 3.85 -34.00 36.10
N VAL A 185 3.70 -34.23 37.41
CA VAL A 185 3.74 -35.55 38.05
C VAL A 185 2.48 -36.38 37.75
N ASP A 186 1.34 -35.73 37.47
CA ASP A 186 0.04 -36.35 37.21
C ASP A 186 -0.29 -36.45 35.70
N LYS A 187 0.56 -35.92 34.81
CA LYS A 187 0.34 -35.99 33.34
C LYS A 187 0.60 -37.40 32.80
N THR A 188 -0.42 -37.97 32.17
CA THR A 188 -0.31 -39.22 31.41
C THR A 188 0.43 -38.99 30.10
N GLU A 189 1.00 -40.04 29.49
CA GLU A 189 1.59 -39.96 28.15
C GLU A 189 0.56 -39.47 27.10
N ASP A 190 -0.70 -39.86 27.24
CA ASP A 190 -1.80 -39.39 26.40
C ASP A 190 -2.04 -37.87 26.56
N ASP A 191 -1.86 -37.32 27.76
CA ASP A 191 -2.00 -35.88 28.02
C ASP A 191 -0.87 -35.10 27.33
N LYS A 192 0.35 -35.63 27.34
CA LYS A 192 1.49 -35.04 26.62
C LYS A 192 1.26 -35.04 25.12
N GLN A 193 0.82 -36.16 24.55
CA GLN A 193 0.48 -36.25 23.13
C GLN A 193 -0.65 -35.30 22.74
N LYS A 194 -1.65 -35.13 23.60
CA LYS A 194 -2.73 -34.15 23.40
C LYS A 194 -2.19 -32.72 23.39
N ILE A 195 -1.35 -32.35 24.36
CA ILE A 195 -0.72 -31.03 24.45
C ILE A 195 0.16 -30.76 23.21
N ASP A 196 0.98 -31.72 22.80
CA ASP A 196 1.84 -31.59 21.61
C ASP A 196 1.00 -31.39 20.34
N LYS A 197 -0.10 -32.13 20.18
CA LYS A 197 -1.03 -31.93 19.07
C LYS A 197 -1.63 -30.53 19.10
N MET A 198 -2.10 -30.07 20.25
CA MET A 198 -2.67 -28.72 20.39
C MET A 198 -1.65 -27.63 20.09
N MET A 199 -0.38 -27.81 20.48
CA MET A 199 0.69 -26.87 20.14
C MET A 199 0.96 -26.84 18.63
N ASN A 200 0.98 -28.00 17.97
CA ASN A 200 1.12 -28.08 16.51
C ASN A 200 -0.05 -27.40 15.79
N ASP A 201 -1.28 -27.65 16.25
CA ASP A 201 -2.50 -27.00 15.72
C ASP A 201 -2.43 -25.47 15.91
N LEU A 202 -1.93 -24.99 17.05
CA LEU A 202 -1.74 -23.56 17.31
C LEU A 202 -0.71 -22.92 16.36
N VAL A 203 0.42 -23.59 16.11
CA VAL A 203 1.42 -23.13 15.13
C VAL A 203 0.80 -23.04 13.74
N ALA A 204 0.01 -24.04 13.33
CA ALA A 204 -0.68 -24.03 12.05
C ALA A 204 -1.66 -22.86 11.93
N LEU A 205 -2.44 -22.57 12.97
CA LEU A 205 -3.36 -21.42 12.99
C LEU A 205 -2.63 -20.07 12.96
N VAL A 206 -1.53 -19.92 13.70
CA VAL A 206 -0.72 -18.70 13.67
C VAL A 206 -0.13 -18.46 12.28
N ASN A 207 0.36 -19.51 11.61
CA ASN A 207 0.84 -19.41 10.23
C ASN A 207 -0.30 -19.05 9.25
N LYS A 208 -1.49 -19.63 9.43
CA LYS A 208 -2.67 -19.27 8.63
C LYS A 208 -3.04 -17.80 8.84
N LYS A 209 -3.01 -17.31 10.07
CA LYS A 209 -3.26 -15.90 10.40
C LYS A 209 -2.26 -14.98 9.68
N ASP A 210 -0.97 -15.30 9.76
CA ASP A 210 0.09 -14.53 9.09
C ASP A 210 -0.13 -14.48 7.57
N HIS A 211 -0.48 -15.61 6.95
CA HIS A 211 -0.80 -15.66 5.53
C HIS A 211 -2.01 -14.78 5.16
N LEU A 212 -3.09 -14.81 5.96
CA LEU A 212 -4.26 -13.95 5.73
C LEU A 212 -3.93 -12.46 5.90
N SER A 213 -3.11 -12.10 6.91
CA SER A 213 -2.64 -10.73 7.09
C SER A 213 -1.78 -10.26 5.90
N GLN A 214 -0.87 -11.11 5.40
CA GLN A 214 -0.11 -10.79 4.19
C GLN A 214 -1.02 -10.61 2.98
N LYS A 215 -2.05 -11.44 2.82
CA LYS A 215 -3.04 -11.31 1.74
C LYS A 215 -3.78 -9.96 1.80
N LEU A 216 -4.14 -9.47 2.99
CA LEU A 216 -4.76 -8.15 3.16
C LEU A 216 -3.80 -7.01 2.81
N ILE A 217 -2.53 -7.12 3.16
CA ILE A 217 -1.50 -6.14 2.80
C ILE A 217 -1.30 -6.11 1.28
N SER A 218 -1.27 -7.27 0.62
CA SER A 218 -1.19 -7.34 -0.85
C SER A 218 -2.42 -6.72 -1.51
N HIS A 219 -3.61 -6.99 -0.99
CA HIS A 219 -4.85 -6.41 -1.51
C HIS A 219 -4.88 -4.88 -1.41
N GLU A 220 -4.44 -4.32 -0.27
CA GLU A 220 -4.32 -2.86 -0.08
C GLU A 220 -3.32 -2.24 -1.08
N ALA A 221 -2.17 -2.90 -1.30
CA ALA A 221 -1.17 -2.44 -2.25
C ALA A 221 -1.68 -2.49 -3.72
N GLU A 222 -2.41 -3.55 -4.09
CA GLU A 222 -3.01 -3.70 -5.41
C GLU A 222 -4.07 -2.61 -5.67
N ASP A 223 -4.94 -2.34 -4.68
CA ASP A 223 -5.95 -1.29 -4.78
C ASP A 223 -5.33 0.11 -4.93
N GLU A 224 -4.23 0.40 -4.20
CA GLU A 224 -3.45 1.62 -4.37
C GLU A 224 -2.81 1.73 -5.77
N GLU A 225 -2.21 0.64 -6.26
CA GLU A 225 -1.59 0.60 -7.59
C GLU A 225 -2.62 0.82 -8.70
N MET A 226 -3.79 0.19 -8.61
CA MET A 226 -4.88 0.38 -9.58
C MET A 226 -5.34 1.84 -9.60
N GLY A 227 -5.54 2.46 -8.44
CA GLY A 227 -5.91 3.87 -8.36
C GLY A 227 -4.88 4.80 -9.00
N GLU A 228 -3.59 4.53 -8.80
CA GLU A 228 -2.51 5.29 -9.43
C GLU A 228 -2.45 5.06 -10.94
N ARG A 229 -2.65 3.82 -11.40
CA ARG A 229 -2.77 3.48 -12.83
C ARG A 229 -3.90 4.25 -13.51
N ASP A 230 -5.06 4.35 -12.87
CA ASP A 230 -6.21 5.09 -13.40
C ASP A 230 -5.91 6.59 -13.45
N ARG A 231 -5.27 7.14 -12.40
CA ARG A 231 -4.82 8.53 -12.36
C ARG A 231 -3.85 8.84 -13.51
N LEU A 232 -2.83 8.00 -13.71
CA LEU A 232 -1.85 8.14 -14.77
C LEU A 232 -2.48 8.01 -16.16
N THR A 233 -3.46 7.12 -16.32
CA THR A 233 -4.20 6.94 -17.57
C THR A 233 -5.01 8.21 -17.91
N LEU A 234 -5.68 8.80 -16.92
CA LEU A 234 -6.40 10.06 -17.09
C LEU A 234 -5.46 11.23 -17.41
N GLU A 235 -4.30 11.29 -16.76
CA GLU A 235 -3.27 12.31 -17.02
C GLU A 235 -2.70 12.17 -18.45
N ALA A 236 -2.40 10.95 -18.89
CA ALA A 236 -1.96 10.67 -20.24
C ALA A 236 -3.01 11.05 -21.28
N ALA A 237 -4.29 10.74 -21.02
CA ALA A 237 -5.40 11.11 -21.89
C ALA A 237 -5.60 12.64 -21.96
N ALA A 238 -5.45 13.35 -20.84
CA ALA A 238 -5.55 14.81 -20.80
C ALA A 238 -4.40 15.51 -21.54
N ASN A 239 -3.20 14.93 -21.51
CA ASN A 239 -2.01 15.45 -22.18
C ASN A 239 -1.91 15.04 -23.66
N PHE A 240 -2.82 14.21 -24.16
CA PHE A 240 -2.80 13.72 -25.53
C PHE A 240 -3.33 14.80 -26.50
N SER A 241 -2.44 15.45 -27.25
CA SER A 241 -2.81 16.33 -28.36
C SER A 241 -2.98 15.51 -29.65
N ARG A 242 -4.21 15.45 -30.19
CA ARG A 242 -4.53 14.71 -31.42
C ARG A 242 -3.86 15.36 -32.64
N GLY A 243 -2.89 14.67 -33.25
CA GLY A 243 -2.49 14.92 -34.64
C GLY A 243 -3.58 14.47 -35.61
N SER A 244 -3.71 15.14 -36.76
CA SER A 244 -4.83 15.07 -37.71
C SER A 244 -4.95 13.77 -38.53
N GLU A 245 -4.47 12.62 -38.04
CA GLU A 245 -4.64 11.34 -38.72
C GLU A 245 -5.65 10.47 -37.94
N GLN A 246 -6.70 10.02 -38.62
CA GLN A 246 -7.66 9.06 -38.09
C GLN A 246 -7.14 7.63 -38.35
N PRO A 247 -6.55 6.93 -37.37
CA PRO A 247 -6.54 5.48 -37.41
C PRO A 247 -7.98 5.00 -37.13
N LEU A 248 -8.34 3.84 -37.67
CA LEU A 248 -9.56 3.11 -37.26
C LEU A 248 -9.63 3.12 -35.73
N SER A 249 -10.64 3.83 -35.20
CA SER A 249 -10.80 4.07 -33.77
C SER A 249 -10.62 2.77 -33.01
N THR A 250 -9.69 2.74 -32.06
CA THR A 250 -9.49 1.64 -31.11
C THR A 250 -10.81 1.15 -30.51
N SER A 251 -11.79 2.05 -30.36
CA SER A 251 -13.19 1.75 -30.06
C SER A 251 -13.77 0.66 -30.97
N LYS A 252 -13.66 0.77 -32.30
CA LYS A 252 -14.19 -0.24 -33.25
C LYS A 252 -13.59 -1.63 -33.04
N ARG A 253 -12.32 -1.74 -32.64
CA ARG A 253 -11.68 -3.04 -32.37
C ARG A 253 -12.20 -3.67 -31.08
N LEU A 254 -12.31 -2.88 -30.02
CA LEU A 254 -12.89 -3.31 -28.74
C LEU A 254 -14.35 -3.77 -28.91
N ILE A 255 -15.15 -2.97 -29.62
CA ILE A 255 -16.55 -3.28 -29.94
C ILE A 255 -16.69 -4.63 -30.65
N THR A 256 -15.79 -4.93 -31.59
CA THR A 256 -15.83 -6.20 -32.34
C THR A 256 -15.48 -7.40 -31.46
N TRP A 257 -14.50 -7.26 -30.55
CA TRP A 257 -14.11 -8.32 -29.61
C TRP A 257 -15.20 -8.62 -28.57
N ILE A 258 -15.80 -7.59 -27.98
CA ILE A 258 -16.91 -7.75 -27.01
C ILE A 258 -18.05 -8.53 -27.66
N ARG A 259 -18.36 -8.24 -28.93
CA ARG A 259 -19.42 -8.94 -29.65
C ARG A 259 -19.09 -10.39 -29.95
N SER A 260 -17.82 -10.75 -30.18
CA SER A 260 -17.45 -12.16 -30.29
C SER A 260 -17.59 -12.90 -28.96
N GLU A 261 -17.26 -12.23 -27.84
CA GLU A 261 -17.40 -12.82 -26.50
C GLU A 261 -18.86 -13.08 -26.14
N ILE A 262 -19.76 -12.14 -26.43
CA ILE A 262 -21.21 -12.25 -26.16
C ILE A 262 -21.88 -13.35 -27.03
N ASN A 263 -21.31 -13.69 -28.19
CA ASN A 263 -21.87 -14.70 -29.11
C ASN A 263 -21.29 -16.11 -28.92
N SER A 264 -20.29 -16.29 -28.04
CA SER A 264 -19.66 -17.58 -27.76
C SER A 264 -20.34 -18.33 -26.61
#